data_AF-D7KHN4-F1
#
_entry.id   AF-D7KHN4-F1
#
_cell.length_a   1.000
_cell.length_b   1.000
_cell.length_c   1.000
_cell.angle_alpha   90.00
_cell.angle_beta   90.00
_cell.angle_gamma   90.00
#
_symmetry.space_group_name_H-M   'P 1'
#
loop_
_entity.id
_entity.type
_entity.pdbx_description
1 polymer ?
#
loop_
_entity_poly.entity_id
_entity_poly.type
_entity_poly.pdbx_seq_one_letter_code
_entity_poly.pdbx_strand_id
1 'polypeptide(L)'
;MFTWVIRDFKSLQDRRVQSEEFNVDGCTWSVLVYPNGKEGDNYLSASLLVSNFQDLPPGWWITTNFSLCIETNSRYRRRVLAASEKCFDANNPSWGKIYWLHRRELNGFLVNGDLKIVAQVEVLNKSTHEEIDLDYEHC
;
A
#
# COMPACT_ATOMS: atom_id res chain seq x y z
N MET A 1 9.05 -0.62 9.09
CA MET A 1 9.29 0.25 7.91
C MET A 1 9.83 -0.60 6.79
N PHE A 2 9.27 -0.46 5.58
CA PHE A 2 9.68 -1.17 4.37
C PHE A 2 10.01 -0.16 3.27
N THR A 3 10.97 -0.46 2.41
CA THR A 3 11.38 0.41 1.30
C THR A 3 11.38 -0.39 0.01
N TRP A 4 10.68 0.13 -0.99
CA TRP A 4 10.60 -0.46 -2.31
C TRP A 4 11.12 0.50 -3.37
N VAL A 5 12.05 0.03 -4.19
CA VAL A 5 12.54 0.75 -5.36
C VAL A 5 11.99 0.07 -6.60
N ILE A 6 11.11 0.77 -7.30
CA ILE A 6 10.54 0.34 -8.58
C ILE A 6 11.49 0.81 -9.67
N ARG A 7 12.24 -0.14 -10.23
CA ARG A 7 13.22 0.14 -11.28
C ARG A 7 12.56 0.39 -12.61
N ASP A 8 13.14 1.30 -13.39
CA ASP A 8 12.68 1.67 -14.73
C ASP A 8 11.16 1.94 -14.75
N PHE A 9 10.71 2.80 -13.82
CA PHE A 9 9.29 3.02 -13.54
C PHE A 9 8.47 3.41 -14.79
N LYS A 10 9.11 4.09 -15.74
CA LYS A 10 8.47 4.55 -16.99
C LYS A 10 8.16 3.42 -17.98
N SER A 11 8.74 2.23 -17.86
CA SER A 11 8.39 1.09 -18.72
C SER A 11 7.19 0.28 -18.20
N LEU A 12 6.79 0.51 -16.94
CA LEU A 12 5.74 -0.27 -16.25
C LEU A 12 4.33 0.32 -16.40
N GLN A 13 4.14 1.22 -17.37
CA GLN A 13 2.99 2.14 -17.40
C GLN A 13 1.64 1.44 -17.64
N ASP A 14 1.64 0.26 -18.24
CA ASP A 14 0.41 -0.49 -18.52
C ASP A 14 0.18 -1.66 -17.55
N ARG A 15 0.92 -1.71 -16.44
CA ARG A 15 0.91 -2.86 -15.53
C ARG A 15 0.71 -2.43 -14.08
N ARG A 16 -0.17 -3.16 -13.39
CA ARG A 16 -0.17 -3.20 -11.94
C ARG A 16 1.12 -3.86 -11.47
N VAL A 17 1.82 -3.24 -10.52
CA VAL A 17 3.03 -3.79 -9.92
C VAL A 17 2.87 -3.90 -8.41
N GLN A 18 3.42 -4.96 -7.84
CA GLN A 18 3.35 -5.27 -6.42
C GLN A 18 4.77 -5.45 -5.89
N SER A 19 5.03 -4.95 -4.68
CA SER A 19 6.30 -5.18 -4.00
C SER A 19 6.47 -6.65 -3.60
N GLU A 20 7.68 -7.01 -3.16
CA GLU A 20 7.84 -8.18 -2.31
C GLU A 20 7.00 -8.07 -1.03
N GLU A 21 6.77 -9.20 -0.38
CA GLU A 21 6.08 -9.27 0.89
C GLU A 21 6.99 -8.80 2.02
N PHE A 22 6.41 -8.09 2.98
CA PHE A 22 7.08 -7.70 4.20
C PHE A 22 6.17 -7.91 5.40
N ASN A 23 6.75 -8.31 6.53
CA ASN A 23 6.00 -8.64 7.74
C ASN A 23 6.07 -7.51 8.76
N VAL A 24 4.93 -7.16 9.33
CA VAL A 24 4.80 -6.23 10.47
C VAL A 24 3.77 -6.82 11.43
N ASP A 25 4.19 -7.02 12.69
CA ASP A 25 3.37 -7.58 13.77
C ASP A 25 2.64 -8.88 13.41
N GLY A 26 3.32 -9.75 12.65
CA GLY A 26 2.78 -11.05 12.21
C GLY A 26 1.73 -10.97 11.11
N CYS A 27 1.56 -9.81 10.47
CA CYS A 27 0.74 -9.62 9.28
C CYS A 27 1.64 -9.43 8.06
N THR A 28 1.28 -10.05 6.94
CA THR A 28 2.04 -10.00 5.69
C THR A 28 1.46 -8.94 4.76
N TRP A 29 2.31 -7.99 4.36
CA TRP A 29 1.93 -6.81 3.61
C TRP A 29 2.70 -6.69 2.31
N SER A 30 2.10 -6.00 1.34
CA SER A 30 2.77 -5.55 0.12
C SER A 30 2.28 -4.14 -0.22
N VAL A 31 3.09 -3.41 -0.98
CA VAL A 31 2.67 -2.16 -1.62
C VAL A 31 2.21 -2.48 -3.04
N LEU A 32 1.00 -2.07 -3.38
CA LEU A 32 0.42 -2.19 -4.72
C LEU A 32 0.45 -0.83 -5.41
N VAL A 33 0.94 -0.78 -6.65
CA VAL A 33 1.05 0.45 -7.44
C VAL A 33 0.47 0.27 -8.83
N TYR A 34 -0.27 1.28 -9.28
CA TYR A 34 -0.70 1.45 -10.67
C TYR A 34 -0.01 2.69 -11.24
N PRO A 35 1.03 2.53 -12.06
CA PRO A 35 1.84 3.66 -12.56
C PRO A 35 1.08 4.72 -13.36
N ASN A 36 0.05 4.31 -14.11
CA ASN A 36 -0.85 5.19 -14.88
C ASN A 36 -2.26 5.33 -14.27
N GLY A 37 -2.41 4.90 -13.03
CA GLY A 37 -3.67 4.97 -12.32
C GLY A 37 -4.48 3.71 -12.48
N LYS A 38 -5.27 3.42 -11.45
CA LYS A 38 -6.16 2.25 -11.45
C LYS A 38 -7.21 2.32 -12.57
N GLU A 39 -7.58 3.54 -12.98
CA GLU A 39 -8.63 3.80 -13.97
C GLU A 39 -8.08 4.40 -15.28
N GLY A 40 -6.75 4.45 -15.47
CA GLY A 40 -6.14 5.07 -16.65
C GLY A 40 -6.22 6.61 -16.66
N ASP A 41 -6.24 7.20 -15.47
CA ASP A 41 -6.56 8.61 -15.21
C ASP A 41 -5.34 9.56 -15.20
N ASN A 42 -4.14 9.06 -15.50
CA ASN A 42 -2.85 9.78 -15.42
C ASN A 42 -2.42 10.18 -14.00
N TYR A 43 -2.94 9.53 -12.96
CA TYR A 43 -2.43 9.63 -11.61
C TYR A 43 -1.70 8.35 -11.22
N LEU A 44 -0.63 8.46 -10.44
CA LEU A 44 -0.13 7.32 -9.69
C LEU A 44 -1.21 6.89 -8.69
N SER A 45 -1.59 5.62 -8.70
CA SER A 45 -2.32 5.01 -7.58
C SER A 45 -1.39 4.15 -6.75
N ALA A 46 -1.53 4.20 -5.43
CA ALA A 46 -0.83 3.29 -4.53
C ALA A 46 -1.70 2.90 -3.33
N SER A 47 -1.55 1.66 -2.89
CA SER A 47 -2.19 1.13 -1.69
C SER A 47 -1.27 0.19 -0.91
N LEU A 48 -1.54 0.09 0.39
CA LEU A 48 -1.09 -1.02 1.21
C LEU A 48 -2.07 -2.19 1.00
N LEU A 49 -1.57 -3.40 0.87
CA LEU A 49 -2.32 -4.64 0.63
C LEU A 49 -1.92 -5.67 1.69
N VAL A 50 -2.89 -6.38 2.26
CA VAL A 50 -2.62 -7.64 2.97
C VAL A 50 -2.34 -8.70 1.91
N SER A 51 -1.10 -9.19 1.82
CA SER A 51 -0.63 -9.93 0.63
C SER A 51 -1.26 -11.31 0.50
N ASN A 52 -1.41 -12.00 1.63
CA ASN A 52 -1.95 -13.35 1.73
C ASN A 52 -3.44 -13.35 2.08
N PHE A 53 -4.18 -12.27 1.78
CA PHE A 53 -5.58 -12.10 2.20
C PHE A 53 -6.52 -13.23 1.76
N GLN A 54 -6.18 -13.94 0.68
CA GLN A 54 -6.95 -15.07 0.16
C GLN A 54 -6.74 -16.35 0.98
N ASP A 55 -5.63 -16.44 1.70
CA ASP A 55 -5.27 -17.60 2.53
C ASP A 55 -5.67 -17.41 4.01
N LEU A 56 -6.17 -16.22 4.37
CA LEU A 56 -6.63 -15.92 5.72
C LEU A 56 -8.00 -16.55 5.99
N PRO A 57 -8.28 -16.97 7.25
CA PRO A 57 -9.55 -17.59 7.61
C PRO A 57 -10.73 -16.64 7.37
N PRO A 58 -11.93 -17.15 7.03
CA PRO A 58 -13.13 -16.32 6.93
C PRO A 58 -13.32 -15.46 8.18
N GLY A 59 -13.77 -14.21 8.03
CA GLY A 59 -13.98 -13.29 9.16
C GLY A 59 -12.72 -12.61 9.71
N TRP A 60 -11.55 -12.80 9.08
CA TRP A 60 -10.34 -12.08 9.47
C TRP A 60 -10.50 -10.56 9.31
N TRP A 61 -9.89 -9.82 10.22
CA TRP A 61 -9.79 -8.36 10.11
C TRP A 61 -8.50 -7.85 10.76
N ILE A 62 -8.00 -6.72 10.27
CA ILE A 62 -6.79 -6.06 10.80
C ILE A 62 -7.01 -4.54 10.76
N THR A 63 -6.97 -3.88 11.91
CA THR A 63 -6.99 -2.41 12.01
C THR A 63 -5.58 -1.87 12.07
N THR A 64 -5.26 -0.90 11.21
CA THR A 64 -3.88 -0.45 10.97
C THR A 64 -3.78 1.04 10.70
N ASN A 65 -2.75 1.67 11.26
CA ASN A 65 -2.23 2.95 10.80
C ASN A 65 -1.12 2.69 9.77
N PHE A 66 -1.10 3.45 8.68
CA PHE A 66 0.01 3.35 7.74
C PHE A 66 0.30 4.67 7.04
N SER A 67 1.52 4.75 6.49
CA SER A 67 1.86 5.74 5.48
C SER A 67 2.63 5.14 4.32
N LEU A 68 2.35 5.65 3.13
CA LEU A 68 3.16 5.46 1.93
C LEU A 68 3.82 6.80 1.60
N CYS A 69 5.11 6.79 1.32
CA CYS A 69 5.87 7.99 1.03
C CYS A 69 6.70 7.81 -0.24
N ILE A 70 6.48 8.65 -1.24
CA ILE A 70 7.42 8.78 -2.35
C ILE A 70 8.60 9.62 -1.86
N GLU A 71 9.78 9.04 -1.88
CA GLU A 71 11.02 9.70 -1.47
C GLU A 71 11.95 9.93 -2.66
N THR A 72 12.70 11.03 -2.57
CA THR A 72 13.83 11.32 -3.47
C THR A 72 15.10 11.45 -2.64
N ASN A 73 16.25 11.64 -3.30
CA ASN A 73 17.49 11.97 -2.60
C ASN A 73 17.42 13.34 -1.88
N SER A 74 16.40 14.16 -2.16
CA SER A 74 16.13 15.41 -1.45
C SER A 74 15.04 15.22 -0.40
N ARG A 75 15.39 15.50 0.87
CA ARG A 75 14.44 15.52 1.99
C ARG A 75 13.28 16.52 1.80
N TYR A 76 13.44 17.50 0.92
CA TYR A 76 12.45 18.54 0.66
C TYR A 76 11.41 18.15 -0.40
N ARG A 77 11.63 17.04 -1.11
CA ARG A 77 10.71 16.56 -2.14
C ARG A 77 10.24 15.15 -1.77
N ARG A 78 9.18 15.14 -0.96
CA ARG A 78 8.45 13.93 -0.56
C ARG A 78 6.95 14.11 -0.80
N ARG A 79 6.26 13.00 -1.10
CA ARG A 79 4.79 12.96 -1.13
C ARG A 79 4.32 11.84 -0.22
N VAL A 80 3.53 12.21 0.79
CA VAL A 80 3.06 11.29 1.81
C VAL A 80 1.57 11.06 1.63
N LEU A 81 1.17 9.80 1.66
CA LEU A 81 -0.18 9.35 1.91
C LEU A 81 -0.17 8.74 3.30
N ALA A 82 -0.91 9.30 4.24
CA ALA A 82 -1.10 8.72 5.56
C ALA A 82 -2.57 8.36 5.74
N ALA A 83 -2.82 7.24 6.41
CA ALA A 83 -4.14 6.78 6.76
C ALA A 83 -4.10 6.20 8.17
N SER A 84 -5.14 6.50 8.95
CA SER A 84 -5.28 6.05 10.32
C SER A 84 -6.50 5.14 10.45
N GLU A 85 -6.39 4.16 11.35
CA GLU A 85 -7.47 3.26 11.76
C GLU A 85 -8.20 2.61 10.57
N LYS A 86 -7.44 2.19 9.56
CA LYS A 86 -8.01 1.45 8.42
C LYS A 86 -8.20 -0.01 8.80
N CYS A 87 -9.42 -0.49 8.66
CA CYS A 87 -9.70 -1.92 8.76
C CYS A 87 -9.54 -2.62 7.41
N PHE A 88 -8.67 -3.61 7.37
CA PHE A 88 -8.49 -4.54 6.28
C PHE A 88 -9.27 -5.82 6.58
N ASP A 89 -9.99 -6.31 5.59
CA ASP A 89 -10.79 -7.55 5.65
C ASP A 89 -10.85 -8.21 4.27
N ALA A 90 -11.60 -9.32 4.14
CA ALA A 90 -11.73 -10.05 2.87
C ALA A 90 -12.33 -9.23 1.72
N ASN A 91 -13.21 -8.26 2.01
CA ASN A 91 -13.84 -7.36 1.04
C ASN A 91 -12.95 -6.14 0.73
N ASN A 92 -12.16 -5.70 1.71
CA ASN A 92 -11.30 -4.53 1.66
C ASN A 92 -9.84 -4.89 2.01
N PRO A 93 -9.17 -5.76 1.24
CA PRO A 93 -7.82 -6.22 1.57
C PRO A 93 -6.75 -5.15 1.30
N SER A 94 -7.12 -4.00 0.73
CA SER A 94 -6.19 -2.93 0.41
C SER A 94 -6.76 -1.53 0.63
N TRP A 95 -5.96 -0.65 1.19
CA TRP A 95 -6.28 0.76 1.40
C TRP A 95 -5.21 1.67 0.81
N GLY A 96 -5.63 2.76 0.17
CA GLY A 96 -4.71 3.65 -0.49
C GLY A 96 -5.37 4.86 -1.13
N LYS A 97 -4.72 5.41 -2.16
CA LYS A 97 -5.23 6.56 -2.92
C LYS A 97 -5.15 6.25 -4.42
N ILE A 98 -6.30 6.32 -5.09
CA ILE A 98 -6.41 6.14 -6.54
C ILE A 98 -5.74 7.32 -7.26
N TYR A 99 -6.06 8.55 -6.86
CA TYR A 99 -5.42 9.76 -7.39
C TYR A 99 -4.35 10.29 -6.42
N TRP A 100 -3.22 9.58 -6.27
CA TRP A 100 -2.19 9.99 -5.30
C TRP A 100 -1.31 11.12 -5.82
N LEU A 101 -0.76 10.99 -7.03
CA LEU A 101 0.14 11.98 -7.61
C LEU A 101 -0.02 12.05 -9.12
N HIS A 102 -0.33 13.23 -9.64
CA HIS A 102 -0.49 13.42 -11.08
C HIS A 102 0.82 13.16 -11.83
N ARG A 103 0.75 12.53 -13.01
CA ARG A 103 1.92 12.12 -13.82
C ARG A 103 2.91 13.26 -14.09
N ARG A 104 2.41 14.49 -14.29
CA ARG A 104 3.26 15.68 -14.51
C ARG A 104 4.16 15.97 -13.30
N GLU A 105 3.65 15.82 -12.08
CA GLU A 105 4.42 16.01 -10.86
C GLU A 105 5.35 14.83 -10.59
N LEU A 106 4.91 13.61 -10.90
CA LEU A 106 5.64 12.36 -10.67
C LEU A 106 7.05 12.36 -11.27
N ASN A 107 7.24 12.98 -12.44
CA ASN A 107 8.56 13.11 -13.07
C ASN A 107 9.60 13.77 -12.15
N GLY A 108 9.18 14.68 -11.27
CA GLY A 108 10.07 15.33 -10.30
C GLY A 108 10.53 14.41 -9.16
N PHE A 109 9.93 13.23 -9.02
CA PHE A 109 10.24 12.24 -7.97
C PHE A 109 11.07 11.06 -8.48
N LEU A 110 11.25 10.92 -9.78
CA LEU A 110 12.06 9.84 -10.35
C LEU A 110 13.55 10.16 -10.22
N VAL A 111 14.33 9.21 -9.71
CA VAL A 111 15.79 9.30 -9.63
C VAL A 111 16.37 8.23 -10.54
N ASN A 112 17.08 8.63 -11.59
CA ASN A 112 17.60 7.73 -12.64
C ASN A 112 16.52 6.86 -13.30
N GLY A 113 15.26 7.34 -13.33
CA GLY A 113 14.11 6.59 -13.87
C GLY A 113 13.41 5.69 -12.85
N ASP A 114 13.95 5.56 -11.65
CA ASP A 114 13.39 4.72 -10.59
C ASP A 114 12.48 5.52 -9.65
N LEU A 115 11.45 4.86 -9.11
CA LEU A 115 10.57 5.41 -8.09
C LEU A 115 10.80 4.70 -6.76
N LYS A 116 11.13 5.46 -5.70
CA LYS A 116 11.25 4.92 -4.34
C LYS A 116 9.99 5.19 -3.53
N ILE A 117 9.39 4.15 -2.98
CA ILE A 117 8.27 4.23 -2.04
C ILE A 117 8.70 3.62 -0.70
N VAL A 118 8.46 4.37 0.38
CA VAL A 118 8.65 3.91 1.75
C VAL A 118 7.29 3.66 2.38
N ALA A 119 7.09 2.47 2.94
CA ALA A 119 5.90 2.11 3.69
C ALA A 119 6.21 2.05 5.19
N GLN A 120 5.38 2.70 5.99
CA GLN A 120 5.34 2.55 7.44
C GLN A 120 3.98 2.00 7.82
N VAL A 121 3.96 0.98 8.66
CA VAL A 121 2.77 0.25 9.05
C VAL A 121 2.85 0.04 10.56
N GLU A 122 1.73 0.25 11.23
CA GLU A 122 1.52 0.02 12.66
C GLU A 122 0.19 -0.73 12.78
N VAL A 123 0.25 -1.99 13.22
CA VAL A 123 -0.94 -2.80 13.46
C VAL A 123 -1.51 -2.40 14.81
N LEU A 124 -2.74 -1.92 14.83
CA LEU A 124 -3.42 -1.47 16.05
C LEU A 124 -4.12 -2.63 16.74
N ASN A 125 -4.88 -3.41 15.96
CA ASN A 125 -5.57 -4.60 16.43
C ASN A 125 -5.84 -5.54 15.26
N LYS A 126 -6.11 -6.82 15.54
CA LYS A 126 -6.44 -7.82 14.53
C LYS A 126 -7.19 -8.98 15.14
N SER A 127 -8.01 -9.66 14.34
CA SER A 127 -8.72 -10.86 14.73
C SER A 127 -7.76 -11.94 15.23
N THR A 128 -8.08 -12.53 16.37
CA THR A 128 -7.50 -13.81 16.82
C THR A 128 -8.37 -14.99 16.38
N HIS A 129 -7.85 -16.22 16.44
CA HIS A 129 -8.66 -17.41 16.13
C HIS A 129 -9.94 -17.52 16.98
N GLU A 130 -9.93 -17.02 18.22
CA GLU A 130 -11.08 -17.10 19.12
C GLU A 130 -12.17 -16.06 18.79
N GLU A 131 -11.79 -14.91 18.21
CA GLU A 131 -12.72 -13.81 17.89
C GLU A 131 -13.48 -14.03 16.58
N ILE A 132 -12.91 -14.81 15.65
CA ILE A 132 -13.51 -15.12 14.35
C ILE A 132 -14.80 -15.94 14.51
N ASP A 133 -14.89 -16.78 15.54
CA ASP A 133 -16.05 -17.65 15.78
C ASP A 133 -17.27 -16.91 16.36
N LEU A 134 -17.16 -15.60 16.64
CA LEU A 134 -18.19 -14.83 17.36
C LEU A 134 -19.09 -13.93 16.47
N ASP A 135 -19.02 -14.01 15.14
CA ASP A 135 -19.98 -13.38 14.20
C ASP A 135 -20.30 -11.89 14.49
N TYR A 136 -19.33 -11.14 14.99
CA TYR A 136 -19.44 -9.69 15.17
C TYR A 136 -18.84 -8.98 13.96
N GLU A 137 -19.58 -8.07 13.33
CA GLU A 137 -19.02 -7.08 12.40
C GLU A 137 -17.98 -6.24 13.16
N HIS A 138 -16.71 -6.58 13.01
CA HIS A 138 -15.57 -5.83 13.56
C HIS A 138 -15.12 -4.71 12.62
N CYS A 139 -15.58 -4.81 11.37
CA CYS A 139 -15.47 -3.87 10.26
C CYS A 139 -16.75 -4.04 9.41
#